data_AF-A0AAU9UR33-F1
#
_entry.id   AF-A0AAU9UR33-F1
#
_cell.length_a   1.000
_cell.length_b   1.000
_cell.length_c   1.000
_cell.angle_alpha   90.00
_cell.angle_beta   90.00
_cell.angle_gamma   90.00
#
_symmetry.space_group_name_H-M   'P 1'
#
loop_
_entity.id
_entity.type
_entity.pdbx_description
1 polymer ?
#
loop_
_entity_poly.entity_id
_entity_poly.type
_entity_poly.pdbx_seq_one_letter_code
_entity_poly.pdbx_strand_id
1 'polypeptide(L)'
;MFTINIKSVKNVSKMFVVLLLFLTCIFARRFPEADYTSYFDTQYVKTSAALDKLEDAPQWTPNWPDSSIKMGQVSGVALDQSGRLLVFHRATNVWDLNTFSDRNVYQGIGDPPIAQPTILVLNETGELIDSWGQDLFYIPHGITVDNKGNVWVTDVALHQVFKFTPENRTKPALVLGEKFIPGDDDEHFCKPSAVAVLSSGDFFVADGYCNTRIIKFAADGTKILQWGKRFGSGPFVLRVPHALALAEERGELCAADRENGRVACFRADSGAFSAAFHSWLVGPRLFSVAYSPLHGGRLYIVNGPTARAGVPVRGYVIDYTSGKLIQTFAPKDGFSNPHDIVVSADGSAVFVAELNPPRVVRFDSAPANVSAAADAPIVTSVAPNNRMSTTATSTTVVEVRAVAWAVWGGAAGGALAAAALLLVLCRARASGKDGREPLLQ
;
A
#
# COMPACT_ATOMS: atom_id res chain seq x y z
N MET A 1 -25.16 -40.73 -21.33
CA MET A 1 -26.55 -40.33 -21.51
C MET A 1 -27.22 -40.43 -20.15
N PHE A 2 -27.58 -39.32 -19.52
CA PHE A 2 -28.38 -39.31 -18.30
C PHE A 2 -29.71 -38.65 -18.65
N THR A 3 -30.81 -39.36 -18.49
CA THR A 3 -32.16 -38.86 -18.78
C THR A 3 -32.78 -38.38 -17.46
N ILE A 4 -32.94 -37.07 -17.30
CA ILE A 4 -33.61 -36.48 -16.13
C ILE A 4 -35.07 -36.23 -16.52
N ASN A 5 -36.00 -36.87 -15.82
CA ASN A 5 -37.44 -36.69 -16.03
C ASN A 5 -37.96 -35.57 -15.12
N ILE A 6 -38.21 -34.38 -15.68
CA ILE A 6 -38.66 -33.20 -14.94
C ILE A 6 -40.18 -33.09 -15.08
N LYS A 7 -40.93 -33.61 -14.11
CA LYS A 7 -42.35 -33.27 -13.97
C LYS A 7 -42.48 -31.90 -13.29
N SER A 8 -42.94 -30.91 -14.08
CA SER A 8 -43.51 -29.62 -13.66
C SER A 8 -42.64 -28.74 -12.73
N VAL A 9 -41.75 -27.94 -13.30
CA VAL A 9 -41.11 -26.80 -12.61
C VAL A 9 -41.81 -25.51 -13.06
N LYS A 10 -42.61 -24.91 -12.17
CA LYS A 10 -43.37 -23.66 -12.42
C LYS A 10 -42.57 -22.37 -12.18
N ASN A 11 -41.24 -22.40 -12.11
CA ASN A 11 -40.43 -21.21 -11.83
C ASN A 11 -39.22 -21.10 -12.77
N VAL A 12 -39.24 -20.05 -13.61
CA VAL A 12 -38.23 -19.72 -14.64
C VAL A 12 -36.82 -19.54 -14.04
N SER A 13 -36.73 -19.15 -12.76
CA SER A 13 -35.46 -18.95 -12.03
C SER A 13 -34.68 -20.25 -11.77
N LYS A 14 -35.33 -21.41 -11.67
CA LYS A 14 -34.65 -22.70 -11.45
C LYS A 14 -34.08 -23.31 -12.74
N MET A 15 -34.63 -22.93 -13.90
CA MET A 15 -34.13 -23.37 -15.21
C MET A 15 -32.81 -22.68 -15.59
N PHE A 16 -32.63 -21.43 -15.15
CA PHE A 16 -31.40 -20.66 -15.35
C PHE A 16 -30.21 -21.23 -14.57
N VAL A 17 -30.43 -21.69 -13.33
CA VAL A 17 -29.37 -22.28 -12.48
C VAL A 17 -28.87 -23.62 -13.06
N VAL A 18 -29.76 -24.44 -13.61
CA VAL A 18 -29.39 -25.72 -14.25
C VAL A 18 -28.63 -25.48 -15.57
N LEU A 19 -29.01 -24.46 -16.35
CA LEU A 19 -28.30 -24.09 -17.58
C LEU A 19 -26.92 -23.50 -17.28
N LEU A 20 -26.78 -22.67 -16.22
CA LEU A 20 -25.50 -22.12 -15.77
C LEU A 20 -24.56 -23.23 -15.30
N LEU A 21 -25.05 -24.20 -14.52
CA LEU A 21 -24.28 -25.36 -14.06
C LEU A 21 -23.85 -26.28 -15.22
N PHE A 22 -24.68 -26.43 -16.26
CA PHE A 22 -24.32 -27.16 -17.47
C PHE A 22 -23.26 -26.42 -18.30
N LEU A 23 -23.38 -25.09 -18.44
CA LEU A 23 -22.39 -24.27 -19.14
C LEU A 23 -21.05 -24.21 -18.40
N THR A 24 -21.03 -24.12 -17.07
CA THR A 24 -19.80 -24.21 -16.27
C THR A 24 -19.15 -25.59 -16.39
N CYS A 25 -19.93 -26.67 -16.44
CA CYS A 25 -19.40 -28.03 -16.64
C CYS A 25 -18.90 -28.28 -18.08
N ILE A 26 -19.47 -27.61 -19.09
CA ILE A 26 -19.00 -27.68 -20.49
C ILE A 26 -17.75 -26.82 -20.70
N PHE A 27 -17.65 -25.65 -20.06
CA PHE A 27 -16.46 -24.79 -20.11
C PHE A 27 -15.30 -25.34 -19.25
N ALA A 28 -15.59 -25.95 -18.09
CA ALA A 28 -14.57 -26.63 -17.28
C ALA A 28 -13.96 -27.85 -18.00
N ARG A 29 -14.67 -28.45 -18.97
CA ARG A 29 -14.16 -29.55 -19.79
C ARG A 29 -13.35 -29.11 -21.02
N ARG A 30 -13.16 -27.81 -21.25
CA ARG A 30 -12.55 -27.30 -22.49
C ARG A 30 -11.19 -26.62 -22.31
N PHE A 31 -10.68 -26.55 -21.09
CA PHE A 31 -9.29 -26.24 -20.82
C PHE A 31 -8.66 -27.46 -20.13
N PRO A 32 -7.75 -28.18 -20.79
CA PRO A 32 -7.01 -29.23 -20.11
C PRO A 32 -6.30 -28.62 -18.90
N GLU A 33 -6.33 -29.34 -17.77
CA GLU A 33 -5.66 -28.97 -16.52
C GLU A 33 -4.17 -28.60 -16.74
N ALA A 34 -3.56 -29.22 -17.76
CA ALA A 34 -2.20 -28.95 -18.24
C ALA A 34 -1.96 -27.53 -18.79
N ASP A 35 -2.98 -26.84 -19.32
CA ASP A 35 -2.85 -25.47 -19.82
C ASP A 35 -2.85 -24.44 -18.68
N TYR A 36 -3.51 -24.75 -17.56
CA TYR A 36 -3.49 -23.91 -16.36
C TYR A 36 -2.18 -24.06 -15.59
N THR A 37 -1.71 -25.29 -15.38
CA THR A 37 -0.42 -25.54 -14.70
C THR A 37 0.73 -24.95 -15.49
N SER A 38 0.77 -25.13 -16.83
CA SER A 38 1.82 -24.54 -17.66
C SER A 38 1.84 -23.02 -17.64
N TYR A 39 0.68 -22.34 -17.61
CA TYR A 39 0.66 -20.87 -17.47
C TYR A 39 1.23 -20.43 -16.11
N PHE A 40 0.83 -21.04 -15.00
CA PHE A 40 1.35 -20.66 -13.68
C PHE A 40 2.84 -21.00 -13.52
N ASP A 41 3.28 -22.14 -14.04
CA ASP A 41 4.69 -22.53 -14.06
C ASP A 41 5.53 -21.52 -14.86
N THR A 42 5.04 -21.05 -16.01
CA THR A 42 5.76 -20.02 -16.79
C THR A 42 5.85 -18.68 -16.08
N GLN A 43 4.82 -18.29 -15.32
CA GLN A 43 4.87 -17.06 -14.52
C GLN A 43 5.82 -17.21 -13.34
N TYR A 44 5.80 -18.34 -12.65
CA TYR A 44 6.70 -18.62 -11.54
C TYR A 44 8.17 -18.62 -12.00
N VAL A 45 8.49 -19.29 -13.11
CA VAL A 45 9.83 -19.31 -13.69
C VAL A 45 10.29 -17.91 -14.09
N LYS A 46 9.41 -17.11 -14.71
CA LYS A 46 9.72 -15.71 -15.06
C LYS A 46 9.97 -14.84 -13.84
N THR A 47 9.14 -14.96 -12.80
CA THR A 47 9.33 -14.22 -11.55
C THR A 47 10.63 -14.62 -10.88
N SER A 48 10.92 -15.92 -10.74
CA SER A 48 12.16 -16.42 -10.14
C SER A 48 13.38 -15.88 -10.88
N ALA A 49 13.43 -16.03 -12.20
CA ALA A 49 14.56 -15.56 -13.01
C ALA A 49 14.74 -14.03 -12.98
N ALA A 50 13.69 -13.27 -12.69
CA ALA A 50 13.78 -11.82 -12.52
C ALA A 50 14.22 -11.44 -11.09
N LEU A 51 13.81 -12.18 -10.07
CA LEU A 51 14.29 -12.01 -8.70
C LEU A 51 15.78 -12.37 -8.57
N ASP A 52 16.24 -13.40 -9.27
CA ASP A 52 17.65 -13.82 -9.27
C ASP A 52 18.60 -12.75 -9.85
N LYS A 53 18.06 -11.72 -10.51
CA LYS A 53 18.81 -10.56 -11.02
C LYS A 53 18.87 -9.41 -10.03
N LEU A 54 18.07 -9.44 -8.97
CA LEU A 54 18.12 -8.46 -7.89
C LEU A 54 19.13 -8.93 -6.85
N GLU A 55 19.82 -7.98 -6.24
CA GLU A 55 20.64 -8.29 -5.07
C GLU A 55 19.73 -8.74 -3.92
N ASP A 56 20.06 -9.86 -3.27
CA ASP A 56 19.40 -10.29 -2.04
C ASP A 56 19.94 -9.42 -0.89
N ALA A 57 19.30 -8.30 -0.63
CA ALA A 57 19.71 -7.32 0.38
C ALA A 57 18.54 -6.39 0.73
N PRO A 58 18.48 -5.87 1.97
CA PRO A 58 19.30 -6.21 3.14
C PRO A 58 19.15 -7.67 3.62
N GLN A 59 20.10 -8.13 4.45
CA GLN A 59 20.18 -9.51 4.93
C GLN A 59 19.35 -9.72 6.20
N TRP A 60 18.59 -10.81 6.26
CA TRP A 60 17.72 -11.12 7.41
C TRP A 60 18.54 -11.42 8.69
N THR A 61 18.13 -10.82 9.81
CA THR A 61 18.72 -11.04 11.13
C THR A 61 17.85 -12.04 11.92
N PRO A 62 18.22 -13.33 11.98
CA PRO A 62 17.42 -14.34 12.67
C PRO A 62 17.49 -14.14 14.20
N ASN A 63 16.48 -14.66 14.91
CA ASN A 63 16.37 -14.58 16.38
C ASN A 63 16.33 -13.14 16.94
N TRP A 64 15.89 -12.20 16.11
CA TRP A 64 15.60 -10.81 16.50
C TRP A 64 14.12 -10.51 16.23
N PRO A 65 13.38 -9.86 17.13
CA PRO A 65 13.79 -9.42 18.48
C PRO A 65 13.73 -10.59 19.49
N ASP A 66 13.88 -10.31 20.78
CA ASP A 66 13.68 -11.33 21.83
C ASP A 66 12.30 -11.98 21.72
N SER A 67 12.29 -13.31 21.55
CA SER A 67 11.09 -14.16 21.45
C SER A 67 10.15 -14.11 22.67
N SER A 68 10.65 -13.61 23.81
CA SER A 68 9.86 -13.41 25.03
C SER A 68 8.81 -12.30 24.86
N ILE A 69 9.07 -11.32 23.99
CA ILE A 69 8.24 -10.15 23.78
C ILE A 69 6.89 -10.57 23.17
N LYS A 70 5.79 -10.17 23.83
CA LYS A 70 4.44 -10.46 23.37
C LYS A 70 3.86 -9.26 22.64
N MET A 71 3.42 -9.48 21.42
CA MET A 71 2.79 -8.48 20.58
C MET A 71 1.58 -9.08 19.86
N GLY A 72 0.61 -8.21 19.60
CA GLY A 72 -0.54 -8.49 18.74
C GLY A 72 -0.21 -8.23 17.29
N GLN A 73 -1.23 -8.09 16.44
CA GLN A 73 -1.04 -7.63 15.07
C GLN A 73 -0.19 -6.34 15.07
N VAL A 74 1.01 -6.42 14.48
CA VAL A 74 1.93 -5.29 14.45
C VAL A 74 1.56 -4.41 13.27
N SER A 75 1.05 -3.22 13.57
CA SER A 75 0.48 -2.33 12.56
C SER A 75 1.45 -1.25 12.12
N GLY A 76 2.46 -0.91 12.92
CA GLY A 76 3.40 0.13 12.54
C GLY A 76 4.74 -0.01 13.21
N VAL A 77 5.77 0.49 12.55
CA VAL A 77 7.14 0.58 13.07
C VAL A 77 7.73 1.94 12.78
N ALA A 78 8.49 2.50 13.73
CA ALA A 78 9.20 3.76 13.55
C ALA A 78 10.55 3.72 14.27
N LEU A 79 11.53 4.48 13.78
CA LEU A 79 12.79 4.67 14.46
C LEU A 79 12.80 6.04 15.14
N ASP A 80 13.32 6.10 16.36
CA ASP A 80 13.69 7.38 16.96
C ASP A 80 15.10 7.81 16.52
N GLN A 81 15.50 9.00 16.97
CA GLN A 81 16.78 9.62 16.62
C GLN A 81 18.00 8.86 17.16
N SER A 82 17.80 7.99 18.15
CA SER A 82 18.84 7.12 18.71
C SER A 82 18.90 5.75 18.01
N GLY A 83 18.08 5.53 16.98
CA GLY A 83 18.00 4.25 16.27
C GLY A 83 17.20 3.18 17.02
N ARG A 84 16.50 3.53 18.12
CA ARG A 84 15.62 2.59 18.81
C ARG A 84 14.35 2.38 18.00
N LEU A 85 13.88 1.14 17.97
CA LEU A 85 12.66 0.78 17.27
C LEU A 85 11.44 0.96 18.16
N LEU A 86 10.46 1.73 17.71
CA LEU A 86 9.12 1.76 18.25
C LEU A 86 8.23 0.83 17.44
N VAL A 87 7.52 -0.06 18.12
CA VAL A 87 6.59 -1.04 17.55
C VAL A 87 5.18 -0.69 18.04
N PHE A 88 4.26 -0.42 17.12
CA PHE A 88 2.86 -0.17 17.42
C PHE A 88 2.02 -1.41 17.07
N HIS A 89 1.34 -1.97 18.07
CA HIS A 89 0.60 -3.23 17.92
C HIS A 89 -0.78 -3.17 18.59
N ARG A 90 -1.66 -4.09 18.15
CA ARG A 90 -3.07 -4.13 18.59
C ARG A 90 -3.32 -4.96 19.86
N ALA A 91 -2.26 -5.37 20.56
CA ALA A 91 -2.33 -6.33 21.68
C ALA A 91 -3.27 -7.52 21.41
N THR A 92 -4.36 -7.66 22.17
CA THR A 92 -5.36 -8.73 21.96
C THR A 92 -6.39 -8.40 20.88
N ASN A 93 -6.51 -7.14 20.46
CA ASN A 93 -7.47 -6.72 19.45
C ASN A 93 -7.02 -7.16 18.06
N VAL A 94 -8.00 -7.55 17.24
CA VAL A 94 -7.79 -7.99 15.87
C VAL A 94 -8.68 -7.14 14.97
N TRP A 95 -8.10 -6.57 13.91
CA TRP A 95 -8.91 -5.98 12.85
C TRP A 95 -9.31 -7.08 11.86
N ASP A 96 -10.61 -7.39 11.86
CA ASP A 96 -11.27 -8.34 10.99
C ASP A 96 -12.49 -7.73 10.27
N LEU A 97 -13.29 -8.60 9.62
CA LEU A 97 -14.49 -8.21 8.89
C LEU A 97 -15.64 -7.69 9.78
N ASN A 98 -15.59 -7.95 11.09
CA ASN A 98 -16.64 -7.59 12.05
C ASN A 98 -16.30 -6.31 12.84
N THR A 99 -15.07 -5.80 12.69
CA THR A 99 -14.57 -4.65 13.46
C THR A 99 -15.36 -3.36 13.18
N PHE A 100 -15.91 -3.21 11.96
CA PHE A 100 -16.62 -2.02 11.52
C PHE A 100 -17.97 -2.36 10.89
N SER A 101 -18.92 -1.41 10.96
CA SER A 101 -20.16 -1.46 10.19
C SER A 101 -19.92 -1.15 8.71
N ASP A 102 -20.95 -1.29 7.89
CA ASP A 102 -20.98 -0.89 6.48
C ASP A 102 -20.70 0.62 6.28
N ARG A 103 -21.00 1.43 7.30
CA ARG A 103 -20.72 2.87 7.35
C ARG A 103 -19.38 3.21 7.99
N ASN A 104 -18.47 2.24 8.11
CA ASN A 104 -17.13 2.40 8.69
C ASN A 104 -17.10 2.79 10.18
N VAL A 105 -18.23 2.69 10.90
CA VAL A 105 -18.29 2.97 12.34
C VAL A 105 -17.78 1.75 13.11
N TYR A 106 -16.92 1.96 14.10
CA TYR A 106 -16.40 0.90 14.96
C TYR A 106 -17.52 0.21 15.74
N GLN A 107 -17.52 -1.13 15.80
CA GLN A 107 -18.60 -1.89 16.45
C GLN A 107 -18.42 -2.08 17.97
N GLY A 108 -17.20 -1.96 18.49
CA GLY A 108 -16.90 -2.09 19.93
C GLY A 108 -17.08 -0.79 20.73
N ILE A 109 -17.96 0.12 20.28
CA ILE A 109 -18.21 1.36 21.02
C ILE A 109 -18.88 1.01 22.35
N GLY A 110 -18.24 1.40 23.45
CA GLY A 110 -18.65 1.07 24.82
C GLY A 110 -17.67 0.14 25.52
N ASP A 111 -16.85 -0.60 24.76
CA ASP A 111 -15.76 -1.40 25.32
C ASP A 111 -14.62 -0.49 25.82
N PRO A 112 -13.85 -0.92 26.83
CA PRO A 112 -12.66 -0.19 27.24
C PRO A 112 -11.59 -0.21 26.13
N PRO A 113 -10.71 0.80 26.08
CA PRO A 113 -9.53 0.76 25.22
C PRO A 113 -8.62 -0.42 25.58
N ILE A 114 -7.63 -0.70 24.73
CA ILE A 114 -6.64 -1.76 24.95
C ILE A 114 -5.89 -1.50 26.26
N ALA A 115 -6.04 -2.39 27.23
CA ALA A 115 -5.45 -2.25 28.57
C ALA A 115 -3.95 -2.55 28.63
N GLN A 116 -3.42 -3.28 27.65
CA GLN A 116 -1.98 -3.56 27.56
C GLN A 116 -1.23 -2.38 26.91
N PRO A 117 0.08 -2.24 27.16
CA PRO A 117 0.92 -1.39 26.32
C PRO A 117 0.74 -1.73 24.85
N THR A 118 0.64 -0.70 24.02
CA THR A 118 0.46 -0.82 22.56
C THR A 118 1.68 -0.33 21.79
N ILE A 119 2.55 0.44 22.45
CA ILE A 119 3.81 0.92 21.91
C ILE A 119 4.94 0.28 22.71
N LEU A 120 5.77 -0.49 22.03
CA LEU A 120 6.97 -1.14 22.59
C LEU A 120 8.21 -0.45 22.03
N VAL A 121 9.22 -0.22 22.86
CA VAL A 121 10.51 0.35 22.45
C VAL A 121 11.59 -0.70 22.59
N LEU A 122 12.22 -1.04 21.48
CA LEU A 122 13.29 -2.01 21.41
C LEU A 122 14.63 -1.30 21.17
N ASN A 123 15.67 -1.76 21.86
CA ASN A 123 17.04 -1.33 21.56
C ASN A 123 17.58 -2.09 20.33
N GLU A 124 18.82 -1.80 19.95
CA GLU A 124 19.47 -2.45 18.81
C GLU A 124 19.59 -3.97 18.99
N THR A 125 19.83 -4.48 20.21
CA THR A 125 19.94 -5.93 20.45
C THR A 125 18.59 -6.65 20.36
N GLY A 126 17.48 -5.93 20.29
CA GLY A 126 16.13 -6.50 20.21
C GLY A 126 15.50 -6.75 21.57
N GLU A 127 16.05 -6.16 22.64
CA GLU A 127 15.50 -6.21 23.98
C GLU A 127 14.44 -5.12 24.16
N LEU A 128 13.37 -5.46 24.88
CA LEU A 128 12.35 -4.50 25.28
C LEU A 128 12.89 -3.60 26.40
N ILE A 129 13.03 -2.31 26.13
CA ILE A 129 13.59 -1.33 27.07
C ILE A 129 12.56 -0.32 27.59
N ASP A 130 11.41 -0.20 26.94
CA ASP A 130 10.31 0.66 27.38
C ASP A 130 8.99 0.21 26.73
N SER A 131 7.87 0.51 27.36
CA SER A 131 6.53 0.20 26.83
C SER A 131 5.48 1.15 27.41
N TRP A 132 4.55 1.61 26.57
CA TRP A 132 3.47 2.50 26.98
C TRP A 132 2.29 2.41 26.01
N GLY A 133 1.31 3.31 26.13
CA GLY A 133 0.15 3.33 25.24
C GLY A 133 -1.04 2.50 25.75
N GLN A 134 -0.98 2.02 26.99
CA GLN A 134 -2.12 1.39 27.66
C GLN A 134 -3.28 2.37 27.82
N ASP A 135 -4.50 1.85 27.70
CA ASP A 135 -5.77 2.54 27.88
C ASP A 135 -6.01 3.72 26.93
N LEU A 136 -5.31 3.79 25.80
CA LEU A 136 -5.41 4.89 24.83
C LEU A 136 -6.09 4.54 23.51
N PHE A 137 -5.88 3.32 22.99
CA PHE A 137 -6.20 2.97 21.61
C PHE A 137 -7.15 1.78 21.52
N TYR A 138 -7.81 1.64 20.36
CA TYR A 138 -8.76 0.58 20.05
C TYR A 138 -8.29 -0.29 18.88
N ILE A 139 -7.92 0.32 17.76
CA ILE A 139 -7.32 -0.37 16.61
C ILE A 139 -6.15 0.47 16.08
N PRO A 140 -4.96 0.33 16.71
CA PRO A 140 -3.70 0.87 16.23
C PRO A 140 -3.45 0.64 14.73
N HIS A 141 -2.90 1.67 14.08
CA HIS A 141 -2.46 1.61 12.69
C HIS A 141 -1.04 2.17 12.49
N GLY A 142 -0.90 3.42 12.05
CA GLY A 142 0.41 4.01 11.73
C GLY A 142 1.12 4.57 12.95
N ILE A 143 2.46 4.59 12.92
CA ILE A 143 3.32 5.25 13.90
C ILE A 143 4.48 5.97 13.18
N THR A 144 4.86 7.15 13.63
CA THR A 144 6.10 7.82 13.20
C THR A 144 6.69 8.63 14.36
N VAL A 145 8.00 8.90 14.32
CA VAL A 145 8.69 9.73 15.32
C VAL A 145 9.28 10.94 14.60
N ASP A 146 8.98 12.15 15.10
CA ASP A 146 9.49 13.38 14.49
C ASP A 146 10.89 13.78 14.99
N ASN A 147 11.47 14.82 14.39
CA ASN A 147 12.79 15.35 14.75
C ASN A 147 12.86 16.01 16.15
N LYS A 148 11.77 16.07 16.90
CA LYS A 148 11.73 16.48 18.31
C LYS A 148 11.44 15.31 19.25
N GLY A 149 11.37 14.08 18.72
CA GLY A 149 11.08 12.88 19.48
C GLY A 149 9.59 12.73 19.83
N ASN A 150 8.69 13.53 19.23
CA ASN A 150 7.27 13.30 19.42
C ASN A 150 6.84 12.06 18.65
N VAL A 151 5.95 11.28 19.26
CA VAL A 151 5.39 10.07 18.65
C VAL A 151 4.02 10.40 18.10
N TRP A 152 3.86 10.19 16.80
CA TRP A 152 2.62 10.42 16.07
C TRP A 152 2.01 9.09 15.71
N VAL A 153 0.72 8.92 15.97
CA VAL A 153 0.01 7.66 15.71
C VAL A 153 -1.36 7.88 15.09
N THR A 154 -1.84 6.87 14.38
CA THR A 154 -3.23 6.83 13.89
C THR A 154 -3.98 5.65 14.50
N ASP A 155 -5.25 5.86 14.81
CA ASP A 155 -6.16 4.80 15.24
C ASP A 155 -7.37 4.77 14.30
N VAL A 156 -7.59 3.61 13.67
CA VAL A 156 -8.63 3.46 12.65
C VAL A 156 -10.01 3.24 13.24
N ALA A 157 -10.13 2.77 14.48
CA ALA A 157 -11.41 2.67 15.18
C ALA A 157 -11.84 4.03 15.70
N LEU A 158 -10.90 4.81 16.22
CA LEU A 158 -11.16 6.17 16.68
C LEU A 158 -11.35 7.17 15.53
N HIS A 159 -10.86 6.84 14.32
CA HIS A 159 -10.77 7.77 13.19
C HIS A 159 -9.96 9.03 13.51
N GLN A 160 -8.89 8.86 14.28
CA GLN A 160 -8.13 9.98 14.84
C GLN A 160 -6.62 9.85 14.61
N VAL A 161 -5.97 11.01 14.65
CA VAL A 161 -4.52 11.16 14.66
C VAL A 161 -4.10 11.79 15.99
N PHE A 162 -3.03 11.28 16.60
CA PHE A 162 -2.54 11.74 17.88
C PHE A 162 -1.06 12.10 17.81
N LYS A 163 -0.66 13.14 18.56
CA LYS A 163 0.74 13.48 18.84
C LYS A 163 1.01 13.38 20.34
N PHE A 164 2.02 12.62 20.73
CA PHE A 164 2.52 12.55 22.10
C PHE A 164 3.93 13.12 22.18
N THR A 165 4.21 13.94 23.19
CA THR A 165 5.54 14.51 23.38
C THR A 165 6.39 13.63 24.30
N PRO A 166 7.73 13.74 24.27
CA PRO A 166 8.58 13.01 25.20
C PRO A 166 8.23 13.25 26.68
N GLU A 167 7.73 14.45 27.00
CA GLU A 167 7.39 14.86 28.37
C GLU A 167 6.05 14.28 28.86
N ASN A 168 5.12 13.99 27.94
CA ASN A 168 3.83 13.42 28.30
C ASN A 168 3.33 12.41 27.26
N ARG A 169 3.41 11.13 27.64
CA ARG A 169 2.97 9.97 26.84
C ARG A 169 1.60 9.43 27.24
N THR A 170 0.95 10.00 28.25
CA THR A 170 -0.40 9.58 28.70
C THR A 170 -1.49 10.50 28.19
N LYS A 171 -1.16 11.73 27.81
CA LYS A 171 -2.09 12.69 27.21
C LYS A 171 -1.51 13.25 25.90
N PRO A 172 -2.25 13.17 24.79
CA PRO A 172 -1.78 13.74 23.53
C PRO A 172 -1.70 15.27 23.61
N ALA A 173 -0.66 15.84 23.00
CA ALA A 173 -0.52 17.27 22.79
C ALA A 173 -1.34 17.79 21.60
N LEU A 174 -1.68 16.90 20.66
CA LEU A 174 -2.59 17.19 19.55
C LEU A 174 -3.47 15.97 19.28
N VAL A 175 -4.75 16.22 19.02
CA VAL A 175 -5.72 15.23 18.55
C VAL A 175 -6.44 15.83 17.35
N LEU A 176 -6.50 15.10 16.24
CA LEU A 176 -7.26 15.47 15.05
C LEU A 176 -8.27 14.37 14.73
N GLY A 177 -9.44 14.74 14.20
CA GLY A 177 -10.57 13.84 13.98
C GLY A 177 -11.52 13.80 15.17
N GLU A 178 -12.74 13.33 14.93
CA GLU A 178 -13.74 13.12 15.98
C GLU A 178 -13.82 11.63 16.38
N LYS A 179 -13.83 11.38 17.69
CA LYS A 179 -13.74 10.03 18.26
C LYS A 179 -14.89 9.14 17.77
N PHE A 180 -14.55 8.04 17.09
CA PHE A 180 -15.48 7.05 16.52
C PHE A 180 -16.39 7.55 15.40
N ILE A 181 -16.17 8.76 14.89
CA ILE A 181 -17.00 9.36 13.86
C ILE A 181 -16.20 9.42 12.55
N PRO A 182 -16.48 8.52 11.58
CA PRO A 182 -15.86 8.59 10.27
C PRO A 182 -16.48 9.72 9.44
N GLY A 183 -15.65 10.39 8.63
CA GLY A 183 -16.10 11.40 7.68
C GLY A 183 -15.05 11.77 6.64
N ASP A 184 -15.43 12.61 5.68
CA ASP A 184 -14.58 13.07 4.57
C ASP A 184 -14.52 14.60 4.44
N ASP A 185 -15.01 15.33 5.45
CA ASP A 185 -14.87 16.78 5.58
C ASP A 185 -13.52 17.18 6.21
N ASP A 186 -13.40 18.44 6.63
CA ASP A 186 -12.14 19.03 7.13
C ASP A 186 -11.87 18.72 8.60
N GLU A 187 -12.87 18.24 9.35
CA GLU A 187 -12.78 17.94 10.77
C GLU A 187 -12.68 16.43 11.05
N HIS A 188 -13.10 15.60 10.10
CA HIS A 188 -13.15 14.14 10.24
C HIS A 188 -12.12 13.41 9.39
N PHE A 189 -11.74 12.21 9.81
CA PHE A 189 -11.03 11.23 8.99
C PHE A 189 -11.90 9.99 8.77
N CYS A 190 -11.52 9.15 7.82
CA CYS A 190 -12.11 7.83 7.65
C CYS A 190 -11.00 6.77 7.62
N LYS A 191 -10.67 6.30 8.84
CA LYS A 191 -9.64 5.29 9.11
C LYS A 191 -8.26 5.77 8.59
N PRO A 192 -7.69 6.82 9.21
CA PRO A 192 -6.41 7.38 8.79
C PRO A 192 -5.28 6.36 9.01
N SER A 193 -4.36 6.28 8.05
CA SER A 193 -3.40 5.17 7.98
C SER A 193 -1.97 5.56 8.33
N ALA A 194 -1.54 6.78 8.03
CA ALA A 194 -0.16 7.18 8.27
C ALA A 194 -0.01 8.68 8.50
N VAL A 195 1.06 9.04 9.20
CA VAL A 195 1.52 10.41 9.39
C VAL A 195 2.97 10.50 8.92
N ALA A 196 3.33 11.60 8.26
CA ALA A 196 4.73 11.95 8.01
C ALA A 196 4.96 13.41 8.40
N VAL A 197 6.02 13.70 9.14
CA VAL A 197 6.25 15.01 9.77
C VAL A 197 7.53 15.62 9.21
N LEU A 198 7.41 16.83 8.67
CA LEU A 198 8.54 17.60 8.18
C LEU A 198 9.41 18.09 9.34
N SER A 199 10.69 18.34 9.06
CA SER A 199 11.59 19.02 10.01
C SER A 199 11.09 20.37 10.52
N SER A 200 10.24 21.07 9.74
CA SER A 200 9.56 22.31 10.16
C SER A 200 8.46 22.09 11.22
N GLY A 201 7.98 20.86 11.38
CA GLY A 201 6.84 20.50 12.23
C GLY A 201 5.51 20.44 11.49
N ASP A 202 5.42 20.96 10.26
CA ASP A 202 4.31 20.68 9.35
C ASP A 202 4.23 19.18 9.09
N PHE A 203 3.04 18.64 8.85
CA PHE A 203 2.87 17.21 8.70
C PHE A 203 1.80 16.85 7.70
N PHE A 204 1.81 15.59 7.30
CA PHE A 204 0.87 15.01 6.35
C PHE A 204 0.15 13.85 6.99
N VAL A 205 -1.13 13.70 6.68
CA VAL A 205 -1.95 12.55 7.06
C VAL A 205 -2.44 11.86 5.80
N ALA A 206 -2.22 10.55 5.71
CA ALA A 206 -2.87 9.69 4.74
C ALA A 206 -4.20 9.20 5.29
N ASP A 207 -5.29 9.57 4.63
CA ASP A 207 -6.66 9.23 5.02
C ASP A 207 -7.25 8.30 3.95
N GLY A 208 -7.07 6.99 4.16
CA GLY A 208 -6.95 6.06 3.04
C GLY A 208 -7.89 4.86 2.98
N TYR A 209 -8.34 4.26 4.09
CA TYR A 209 -9.11 3.02 3.97
C TYR A 209 -10.52 3.22 3.40
N CYS A 210 -11.18 4.30 3.81
CA CYS A 210 -12.48 4.69 3.25
C CYS A 210 -12.44 6.03 2.52
N ASN A 211 -11.39 6.83 2.71
CA ASN A 211 -11.11 8.05 1.95
C ASN A 211 -9.97 7.82 0.93
N THR A 212 -9.66 8.85 0.13
CA THR A 212 -8.66 8.76 -0.95
C THR A 212 -7.81 10.02 -1.04
N ARG A 213 -7.42 10.55 0.12
CA ARG A 213 -6.76 11.86 0.23
C ARG A 213 -5.50 11.83 1.09
N ILE A 214 -4.59 12.76 0.79
CA ILE A 214 -3.48 13.16 1.64
C ILE A 214 -3.73 14.61 2.03
N ILE A 215 -3.63 14.91 3.32
CA ILE A 215 -3.88 16.25 3.86
C ILE A 215 -2.59 16.75 4.52
N LYS A 216 -2.18 17.97 4.19
CA LYS A 216 -1.08 18.68 4.83
C LYS A 216 -1.64 19.61 5.91
N PHE A 217 -1.00 19.62 7.06
CA PHE A 217 -1.29 20.46 8.21
C PHE A 217 -0.05 21.26 8.63
N ALA A 218 -0.28 22.44 9.17
CA ALA A 218 0.73 23.19 9.91
C ALA A 218 1.02 22.50 11.24
N ALA A 219 2.14 22.82 11.88
CA ALA A 219 2.56 22.22 13.14
C ALA A 219 1.55 22.32 14.30
N ASP A 220 0.61 23.27 14.23
CA ASP A 220 -0.47 23.48 15.21
C ASP A 220 -1.76 22.69 14.89
N GLY A 221 -1.79 21.94 13.79
CA GLY A 221 -2.95 21.18 13.34
C GLY A 221 -3.87 21.94 12.37
N THR A 222 -3.54 23.18 11.97
CA THR A 222 -4.31 23.91 10.96
C THR A 222 -4.11 23.29 9.58
N LYS A 223 -5.20 22.97 8.88
CA LYS A 223 -5.13 22.42 7.52
C LYS A 223 -4.54 23.44 6.53
N ILE A 224 -3.56 23.01 5.74
CA ILE A 224 -2.90 23.84 4.70
C ILE A 224 -3.46 23.50 3.33
N LEU A 225 -3.38 22.24 2.91
CA LEU A 225 -3.84 21.78 1.59
C LEU A 225 -4.18 20.30 1.61
N GLN A 226 -4.92 19.83 0.61
CA GLN A 226 -5.22 18.42 0.42
C GLN A 226 -5.23 18.06 -1.05
N TRP A 227 -4.93 16.79 -1.35
CA TRP A 227 -5.03 16.25 -2.70
C TRP A 227 -5.40 14.77 -2.69
N GLY A 228 -5.77 14.27 -3.87
CA GLY A 228 -6.28 12.92 -4.06
C GLY A 228 -7.75 12.91 -4.47
N LYS A 229 -8.16 11.91 -5.25
CA LYS A 229 -9.54 11.73 -5.69
C LYS A 229 -9.91 10.27 -5.85
N ARG A 230 -11.17 9.95 -5.59
CA ARG A 230 -11.68 8.57 -5.69
C ARG A 230 -11.91 8.12 -7.12
N PHE A 231 -12.23 9.01 -8.06
CA PHE A 231 -12.63 8.59 -9.41
C PHE A 231 -11.86 9.32 -10.51
N GLY A 232 -11.98 8.80 -11.73
CA GLY A 232 -11.31 9.30 -12.92
C GLY A 232 -9.98 8.60 -13.17
N SER A 233 -9.08 9.31 -13.85
CA SER A 233 -7.74 8.85 -14.20
C SER A 233 -6.67 9.83 -13.72
N GLY A 234 -5.42 9.38 -13.78
CA GLY A 234 -4.24 10.19 -13.49
C GLY A 234 -3.62 9.92 -12.13
N PRO A 235 -2.50 10.59 -11.83
CA PRO A 235 -1.67 10.29 -10.66
C PRO A 235 -2.39 10.52 -9.32
N PHE A 236 -3.36 11.45 -9.30
CA PHE A 236 -4.12 11.79 -8.10
C PHE A 236 -5.24 10.80 -7.75
N VAL A 237 -5.48 9.77 -8.57
CA VAL A 237 -6.44 8.71 -8.22
C VAL A 237 -5.76 7.75 -7.26
N LEU A 238 -5.97 7.97 -5.96
CA LEU A 238 -5.40 7.15 -4.90
C LEU A 238 -6.40 6.06 -4.50
N ARG A 239 -5.86 4.92 -4.08
CA ARG A 239 -6.61 3.75 -3.63
C ARG A 239 -5.94 3.18 -2.38
N VAL A 240 -6.44 3.63 -1.24
CA VAL A 240 -5.83 3.35 0.06
C VAL A 240 -4.38 3.87 0.09
N PRO A 241 -4.18 5.21 0.08
CA PRO A 241 -2.90 5.76 0.50
C PRO A 241 -2.64 5.25 1.92
N HIS A 242 -1.69 4.32 2.06
CA HIS A 242 -1.58 3.46 3.24
C HIS A 242 -0.41 3.85 4.14
N ALA A 243 0.75 4.13 3.54
CA ALA A 243 1.96 4.59 4.21
C ALA A 243 2.51 5.85 3.54
N LEU A 244 3.31 6.62 4.28
CA LEU A 244 3.95 7.85 3.83
C LEU A 244 5.44 7.83 4.17
N ALA A 245 6.28 8.25 3.22
CA ALA A 245 7.71 8.44 3.41
C ALA A 245 8.12 9.83 2.92
N LEU A 246 8.91 10.56 3.72
CA LEU A 246 9.46 11.86 3.34
C LEU A 246 10.86 11.69 2.76
N ALA A 247 11.08 12.29 1.60
CA ALA A 247 12.38 12.59 1.05
C ALA A 247 12.59 14.10 1.14
N GLU A 248 12.82 14.60 2.36
CA GLU A 248 12.81 16.04 2.65
C GLU A 248 13.85 16.81 1.84
N GLU A 249 15.04 16.25 1.65
CA GLU A 249 16.11 16.86 0.87
C GLU A 249 15.76 17.00 -0.61
N ARG A 250 14.75 16.26 -1.08
CA ARG A 250 14.16 16.35 -2.42
C ARG A 250 12.92 17.25 -2.43
N GLY A 251 12.39 17.59 -1.26
CA GLY A 251 11.12 18.30 -1.11
C GLY A 251 9.92 17.45 -1.52
N GLU A 252 9.98 16.14 -1.26
CA GLU A 252 8.99 15.17 -1.74
C GLU A 252 8.38 14.32 -0.61
N LEU A 253 7.11 14.00 -0.78
CA LEU A 253 6.35 13.05 0.00
C LEU A 253 5.92 11.90 -0.90
N CYS A 254 6.32 10.67 -0.57
CA CYS A 254 5.96 9.46 -1.27
C CYS A 254 4.92 8.67 -0.49
N ALA A 255 3.86 8.23 -1.17
CA ALA A 255 2.78 7.44 -0.59
C ALA A 255 2.76 6.03 -1.18
N ALA A 256 2.57 5.02 -0.32
CA ALA A 256 2.19 3.68 -0.77
C ALA A 256 0.71 3.71 -1.17
N ASP A 257 0.45 3.74 -2.47
CA ASP A 257 -0.89 3.72 -3.06
C ASP A 257 -1.33 2.27 -3.21
N ARG A 258 -1.84 1.71 -2.10
CA ARG A 258 -1.82 0.27 -1.85
C ARG A 258 -2.50 -0.54 -2.91
N GLU A 259 -3.76 -0.24 -3.22
CA GLU A 259 -4.53 -1.05 -4.17
C GLU A 259 -4.24 -0.70 -5.64
N ASN A 260 -3.36 0.28 -5.88
CA ASN A 260 -2.79 0.56 -7.20
C ASN A 260 -1.39 -0.06 -7.37
N GLY A 261 -0.80 -0.68 -6.33
CA GLY A 261 0.48 -1.38 -6.41
C GLY A 261 1.66 -0.47 -6.78
N ARG A 262 1.64 0.79 -6.35
CA ARG A 262 2.67 1.77 -6.71
C ARG A 262 3.05 2.66 -5.53
N VAL A 263 4.27 3.19 -5.59
CA VAL A 263 4.64 4.39 -4.82
C VAL A 263 4.25 5.60 -5.67
N ALA A 264 3.52 6.56 -5.09
CA ALA A 264 3.20 7.83 -5.74
C ALA A 264 3.84 8.98 -4.94
N CYS A 265 4.72 9.75 -5.57
CA CYS A 265 5.46 10.85 -4.94
C CYS A 265 4.93 12.22 -5.41
N PHE A 266 4.85 13.14 -4.46
CA PHE A 266 4.31 14.47 -4.61
C PHE A 266 5.26 15.50 -4.00
N ARG A 267 5.26 16.70 -4.55
CA ARG A 267 5.94 17.86 -3.96
C ARG A 267 5.34 18.18 -2.59
N ALA A 268 6.16 18.20 -1.55
CA ALA A 268 5.71 18.43 -0.17
C ALA A 268 5.18 19.86 0.07
N ASP A 269 5.61 20.82 -0.75
CA ASP A 269 5.17 22.23 -0.67
C ASP A 269 3.75 22.44 -1.22
N SER A 270 3.41 21.78 -2.33
CA SER A 270 2.28 22.13 -3.19
C SER A 270 1.32 20.96 -3.45
N GLY A 271 1.72 19.73 -3.12
CA GLY A 271 0.98 18.52 -3.47
C GLY A 271 1.04 18.17 -4.96
N ALA A 272 1.84 18.87 -5.77
CA ALA A 272 1.99 18.58 -7.20
C ALA A 272 2.60 17.17 -7.39
N PHE A 273 2.06 16.41 -8.34
CA PHE A 273 2.61 15.09 -8.66
C PHE A 273 4.04 15.21 -9.19
N SER A 274 4.93 14.35 -8.69
CA SER A 274 6.33 14.32 -9.08
C SER A 274 6.69 13.04 -9.84
N ALA A 275 6.48 11.87 -9.21
CA ALA A 275 6.91 10.59 -9.76
C ALA A 275 5.99 9.45 -9.29
N ALA A 276 6.02 8.33 -10.02
CA ALA A 276 5.42 7.09 -9.55
C ALA A 276 6.31 5.90 -9.90
N PHE A 277 6.40 4.95 -8.98
CA PHE A 277 7.20 3.73 -9.14
C PHE A 277 6.28 2.51 -9.00
N HIS A 278 6.32 1.63 -9.99
CA HIS A 278 5.56 0.39 -9.98
C HIS A 278 6.36 -0.72 -10.66
N SER A 279 6.09 -1.96 -10.30
CA SER A 279 6.69 -3.12 -10.95
C SER A 279 5.77 -4.32 -10.86
N TRP A 280 5.74 -5.12 -11.92
CA TRP A 280 5.00 -6.38 -11.92
C TRP A 280 5.54 -7.39 -10.90
N LEU A 281 6.82 -7.26 -10.49
CA LEU A 281 7.44 -8.06 -9.42
C LEU A 281 6.84 -7.74 -8.04
N VAL A 282 6.59 -6.45 -7.79
CA VAL A 282 5.94 -5.97 -6.55
C VAL A 282 4.47 -6.36 -6.55
N GLY A 283 3.85 -6.35 -7.74
CA GLY A 283 2.47 -6.76 -7.92
C GLY A 283 1.46 -5.67 -7.58
N PRO A 284 0.18 -6.03 -7.42
CA PRO A 284 -0.93 -5.06 -7.39
C PRO A 284 -1.15 -4.41 -6.01
N ARG A 285 -0.44 -4.86 -4.97
CA ARG A 285 -0.69 -4.43 -3.58
C ARG A 285 0.60 -3.99 -2.90
N LEU A 286 0.72 -2.70 -2.61
CA LEU A 286 1.89 -2.13 -1.92
C LEU A 286 1.49 -1.64 -0.53
N PHE A 287 1.98 -2.28 0.53
CA PHE A 287 1.50 -1.96 1.88
C PHE A 287 2.28 -0.81 2.49
N SER A 288 3.60 -0.78 2.38
CA SER A 288 4.36 0.32 2.95
C SER A 288 5.58 0.71 2.13
N VAL A 289 6.07 1.92 2.39
CA VAL A 289 7.23 2.56 1.80
C VAL A 289 7.98 3.33 2.87
N ALA A 290 9.30 3.19 2.90
CA ALA A 290 10.23 3.99 3.69
C ALA A 290 11.32 4.55 2.79
N TYR A 291 11.91 5.68 3.20
CA TYR A 291 12.92 6.38 2.41
C TYR A 291 14.25 6.45 3.18
N SER A 292 15.35 6.25 2.47
CA SER A 292 16.70 6.55 2.95
C SER A 292 17.40 7.46 1.93
N PRO A 293 18.08 8.54 2.36
CA PRO A 293 18.85 9.41 1.47
C PRO A 293 20.10 8.74 0.87
N LEU A 294 20.45 7.53 1.33
CA LEU A 294 21.64 6.79 0.91
C LEU A 294 21.73 6.67 -0.63
N HIS A 295 22.94 6.84 -1.18
CA HIS A 295 23.25 6.72 -2.61
C HIS A 295 22.36 7.58 -3.53
N GLY A 296 21.93 8.75 -3.04
CA GLY A 296 21.01 9.60 -3.80
C GLY A 296 19.57 9.08 -3.75
N GLY A 297 19.15 8.47 -2.65
CA GLY A 297 17.77 8.10 -2.39
C GLY A 297 17.44 6.65 -2.74
N ARG A 298 16.91 5.92 -1.76
CA ARG A 298 16.37 4.58 -1.89
C ARG A 298 14.97 4.52 -1.29
N LEU A 299 14.05 3.85 -1.97
CA LEU A 299 12.74 3.50 -1.43
C LEU A 299 12.74 2.03 -1.06
N TYR A 300 12.53 1.75 0.23
CA TYR A 300 12.33 0.42 0.76
C TYR A 300 10.83 0.19 0.81
N ILE A 301 10.35 -0.84 0.11
CA ILE A 301 8.92 -1.10 -0.01
C ILE A 301 8.61 -2.55 0.38
N VAL A 302 7.42 -2.77 0.92
CA VAL A 302 6.88 -4.11 1.16
C VAL A 302 5.54 -4.26 0.45
N ASN A 303 5.42 -5.28 -0.38
CA ASN A 303 4.14 -5.67 -0.95
C ASN A 303 3.36 -6.54 0.05
N GLY A 304 2.14 -6.95 -0.28
CA GLY A 304 1.36 -7.82 0.59
C GLY A 304 0.61 -8.93 -0.16
N PRO A 305 -0.08 -9.80 0.59
CA PRO A 305 -0.79 -10.95 0.03
C PRO A 305 -1.77 -10.57 -1.06
N THR A 306 -1.78 -11.37 -2.13
CA THR A 306 -2.66 -11.17 -3.29
C THR A 306 -3.18 -12.50 -3.81
N ALA A 307 -4.37 -12.49 -4.39
CA ALA A 307 -4.92 -13.64 -5.10
C ALA A 307 -4.21 -13.92 -6.43
N ARG A 308 -3.33 -13.02 -6.89
CA ARG A 308 -2.57 -13.18 -8.13
C ARG A 308 -1.41 -14.16 -7.91
N ALA A 309 -1.50 -15.32 -8.55
CA ALA A 309 -0.44 -16.32 -8.51
C ALA A 309 0.90 -15.77 -9.04
N GLY A 310 2.00 -16.26 -8.47
CA GLY A 310 3.36 -15.95 -8.91
C GLY A 310 3.92 -14.60 -8.46
N VAL A 311 3.21 -13.84 -7.60
CA VAL A 311 3.72 -12.64 -6.94
C VAL A 311 4.13 -13.00 -5.51
N PRO A 312 5.43 -13.08 -5.19
CA PRO A 312 5.87 -13.40 -3.84
C PRO A 312 5.74 -12.19 -2.92
N VAL A 313 5.45 -12.44 -1.64
CA VAL A 313 5.35 -11.39 -0.62
C VAL A 313 6.74 -11.14 -0.03
N ARG A 314 7.33 -9.99 -0.36
CA ARG A 314 8.74 -9.65 -0.11
C ARG A 314 8.90 -8.14 0.11
N GLY A 315 10.07 -7.78 0.64
CA GLY A 315 10.59 -6.43 0.56
C GLY A 315 11.37 -6.22 -0.74
N TYR A 316 11.36 -4.98 -1.23
CA TYR A 316 12.14 -4.56 -2.38
C TYR A 316 12.78 -3.20 -2.14
N VAL A 317 13.90 -2.94 -2.83
CA VAL A 317 14.56 -1.63 -2.82
C VAL A 317 14.55 -1.06 -4.23
N ILE A 318 14.02 0.15 -4.36
CA ILE A 318 14.04 0.94 -5.58
C ILE A 318 15.12 2.01 -5.44
N ASP A 319 16.02 2.07 -6.41
CA ASP A 319 16.90 3.23 -6.58
C ASP A 319 16.05 4.42 -7.04
N TYR A 320 15.98 5.48 -6.22
CA TYR A 320 15.04 6.57 -6.45
C TYR A 320 15.31 7.29 -7.77
N THR A 321 16.59 7.48 -8.09
CA THR A 321 17.02 8.28 -9.24
C THR A 321 16.75 7.58 -10.56
N SER A 322 17.04 6.27 -10.65
CA SER A 322 16.82 5.48 -11.86
C SER A 322 15.42 4.85 -11.93
N GLY A 323 14.71 4.77 -10.81
CA GLY A 323 13.43 4.07 -10.68
C GLY A 323 13.52 2.55 -10.81
N LYS A 324 14.74 1.98 -10.80
CA LYS A 324 14.95 0.55 -10.96
C LYS A 324 14.81 -0.17 -9.63
N LEU A 325 14.17 -1.35 -9.66
CA LEU A 325 14.34 -2.34 -8.61
C LEU A 325 15.78 -2.83 -8.64
N ILE A 326 16.47 -2.72 -7.51
CA ILE A 326 17.89 -3.08 -7.38
C ILE A 326 18.09 -4.21 -6.37
N GLN A 327 17.24 -4.31 -5.35
CA GLN A 327 17.36 -5.32 -4.31
C GLN A 327 16.00 -5.92 -3.94
N THR A 328 16.03 -7.11 -3.36
CA THR A 328 14.89 -7.84 -2.80
C THR A 328 15.32 -8.48 -1.48
N PHE A 329 14.40 -8.62 -0.54
CA PHE A 329 14.68 -9.22 0.76
C PHE A 329 13.43 -9.86 1.36
N ALA A 330 13.63 -10.92 2.14
CA ALA A 330 12.58 -11.57 2.91
C ALA A 330 13.22 -12.44 4.01
N PRO A 331 12.47 -12.80 5.07
CA PRO A 331 12.88 -13.89 5.94
C PRO A 331 13.02 -15.19 5.13
N LYS A 332 13.72 -16.19 5.66
CA LYS A 332 13.93 -17.48 4.97
C LYS A 332 12.65 -18.12 4.45
N ASP A 333 11.57 -18.05 5.23
CA ASP A 333 10.26 -18.62 4.89
C ASP A 333 9.34 -17.62 4.17
N GLY A 334 9.85 -16.43 3.83
CA GLY A 334 9.08 -15.32 3.28
C GLY A 334 8.31 -14.53 4.34
N PHE A 335 7.66 -13.46 3.88
CA PHE A 335 6.65 -12.77 4.68
C PHE A 335 5.27 -13.40 4.42
N SER A 336 4.42 -13.39 5.44
CA SER A 336 3.03 -13.83 5.30
C SER A 336 2.10 -12.63 5.11
N ASN A 337 2.19 -11.60 5.94
CA ASN A 337 1.35 -10.40 5.80
C ASN A 337 2.06 -9.16 6.38
N PRO A 338 3.10 -8.66 5.69
CA PRO A 338 3.82 -7.47 6.11
C PRO A 338 2.95 -6.24 5.92
N HIS A 339 3.09 -5.27 6.81
CA HIS A 339 2.17 -4.16 6.94
C HIS A 339 2.86 -2.81 6.91
N ASP A 340 3.99 -2.70 7.60
CA ASP A 340 4.76 -1.48 7.68
C ASP A 340 6.27 -1.75 7.62
N ILE A 341 7.03 -0.75 7.18
CA ILE A 341 8.48 -0.81 7.05
C ILE A 341 9.10 0.51 7.50
N VAL A 342 10.24 0.44 8.21
CA VAL A 342 11.08 1.59 8.50
C VAL A 342 12.54 1.24 8.21
N VAL A 343 13.31 2.24 7.77
CA VAL A 343 14.73 2.13 7.45
C VAL A 343 15.51 3.25 8.16
N SER A 344 16.70 2.94 8.66
CA SER A 344 17.62 3.95 9.17
C SER A 344 18.09 4.89 8.04
N ALA A 345 18.46 6.13 8.37
CA ALA A 345 18.85 7.12 7.36
C ALA A 345 20.05 6.65 6.52
N ASP A 346 20.99 5.93 7.12
CA ASP A 346 22.16 5.34 6.46
C ASP A 346 21.87 4.01 5.73
N GLY A 347 20.63 3.50 5.81
CA GLY A 347 20.20 2.25 5.18
C GLY A 347 20.76 0.98 5.84
N SER A 348 21.44 1.09 6.97
CA SER A 348 22.10 -0.05 7.64
C SER A 348 21.11 -1.00 8.32
N ALA A 349 19.99 -0.49 8.83
CA ALA A 349 18.97 -1.29 9.50
C ALA A 349 17.57 -1.07 8.89
N VAL A 350 16.88 -2.17 8.60
CA VAL A 350 15.51 -2.19 8.07
C VAL A 350 14.65 -3.07 8.96
N PHE A 351 13.47 -2.57 9.32
CA PHE A 351 12.50 -3.28 10.15
C PHE A 351 11.16 -3.40 9.44
N VAL A 352 10.58 -4.60 9.45
CA VAL A 352 9.28 -4.87 8.82
C VAL A 352 8.30 -5.43 9.85
N ALA A 353 7.14 -4.80 9.97
CA ALA A 353 6.02 -5.25 10.79
C ALA A 353 5.16 -6.27 10.04
N GLU A 354 4.72 -7.34 10.71
CA GLU A 354 3.73 -8.29 10.19
C GLU A 354 2.48 -8.37 11.06
N LEU A 355 1.31 -8.45 10.40
CA LEU A 355 0.03 -8.63 11.08
C LEU A 355 -0.21 -10.08 11.50
N ASN A 356 0.20 -11.04 10.68
CA ASN A 356 -0.04 -12.45 10.91
C ASN A 356 1.02 -13.32 10.19
N PRO A 357 1.86 -14.09 10.90
CA PRO A 357 1.97 -14.09 12.37
C PRO A 357 2.38 -12.70 12.89
N PRO A 358 1.89 -12.30 14.08
CA PRO A 358 2.27 -11.02 14.65
C PRO A 358 3.75 -11.02 15.04
N ARG A 359 4.56 -10.25 14.32
CA ARG A 359 6.00 -10.10 14.61
C ARG A 359 6.55 -8.83 13.99
N VAL A 360 7.75 -8.47 14.42
CA VAL A 360 8.63 -7.55 13.69
C VAL A 360 9.90 -8.30 13.28
N VAL A 361 10.41 -8.01 12.09
CA VAL A 361 11.61 -8.65 11.54
C VAL A 361 12.65 -7.57 11.22
N ARG A 362 13.91 -7.85 11.57
CA ARG A 362 15.06 -6.99 11.24
C ARG A 362 15.86 -7.54 10.06
N PHE A 363 16.38 -6.62 9.28
CA PHE A 363 17.37 -6.85 8.25
C PHE A 363 18.51 -5.86 8.38
N ASP A 364 19.73 -6.33 8.19
CA ASP A 364 20.94 -5.52 8.22
C ASP A 364 21.56 -5.46 6.81
N SER A 365 21.97 -4.27 6.41
CA SER A 365 22.85 -4.10 5.26
C SER A 365 24.29 -4.05 5.75
N ALA A 366 25.25 -4.53 4.94
CA ALA A 366 26.66 -4.27 5.22
C ALA A 366 26.83 -2.75 5.39
N PRO A 367 27.54 -2.27 6.43
CA PRO A 367 27.78 -0.86 6.58
C PRO A 367 28.40 -0.36 5.27
N ALA A 368 27.82 0.69 4.69
CA ALA A 368 28.49 1.37 3.59
C ALA A 368 29.89 1.67 4.09
N ASN A 369 30.93 1.20 3.39
CA ASN A 369 32.28 1.69 3.66
C ASN A 369 32.19 3.21 3.53
N VAL A 370 32.19 3.92 4.67
CA VAL A 370 32.23 5.37 4.73
C VAL A 370 33.64 5.78 4.34
N SER A 371 33.96 5.64 3.06
CA SER A 371 35.17 6.18 2.47
C SER A 371 34.79 6.77 1.11
N ALA A 372 34.98 8.10 1.01
CA ALA A 372 34.85 8.95 -0.17
C ALA A 372 33.45 9.47 -0.52
N ALA A 373 32.83 10.23 0.39
CA ALA A 373 31.98 11.38 0.00
C ALA A 373 31.84 12.39 1.17
N ALA A 374 32.93 12.64 1.90
CA ALA A 374 33.07 13.91 2.61
C ALA A 374 33.69 14.90 1.62
N ASP A 375 33.16 16.12 1.61
CA ASP A 375 33.59 17.28 0.81
C ASP A 375 33.10 17.33 -0.64
N ALA A 376 31.82 17.66 -0.81
CA ALA A 376 31.39 18.50 -1.92
C ALA A 376 30.43 19.59 -1.40
N PRO A 377 30.70 20.88 -1.63
CA PRO A 377 29.88 21.97 -1.12
C PRO A 377 28.51 21.98 -1.80
N ILE A 378 27.48 22.33 -1.01
CA ILE A 378 26.11 22.57 -1.45
C ILE A 378 26.14 23.67 -2.51
N VAL A 379 25.95 23.30 -3.78
CA VAL A 379 25.70 24.27 -4.84
C VAL A 379 24.24 24.71 -4.74
N THR A 380 24.06 25.95 -4.34
CA THR A 380 22.78 26.66 -4.34
C THR A 380 22.11 26.66 -5.72
N SER A 381 20.80 26.54 -5.69
CA SER A 381 19.84 26.47 -6.79
C SER A 381 20.14 27.31 -8.04
N VAL A 382 19.85 26.72 -9.21
CA VAL A 382 19.62 27.45 -10.46
C VAL A 382 18.14 27.30 -10.82
N ALA A 383 17.44 28.42 -10.96
CA ALA A 383 16.04 28.49 -11.39
C ALA A 383 15.86 28.03 -12.85
N PRO A 384 14.71 27.44 -13.22
CA PRO A 384 14.47 27.02 -14.60
C PRO A 384 14.22 28.24 -15.50
N ASN A 385 15.10 28.44 -16.48
CA ASN A 385 14.89 29.41 -17.55
C ASN A 385 13.85 28.89 -18.56
N ASN A 386 12.76 29.64 -18.69
CA ASN A 386 11.78 29.51 -19.75
C ASN A 386 12.43 29.71 -21.13
N ARG A 387 12.49 28.67 -21.95
CA ARG A 387 12.41 28.79 -23.42
C ARG A 387 11.61 27.64 -24.01
N MET A 388 10.39 27.98 -24.45
CA MET A 388 9.62 27.19 -25.41
C MET A 388 10.41 27.03 -26.71
N SER A 389 10.49 25.80 -27.20
CA SER A 389 10.73 25.53 -28.61
C SER A 389 9.63 24.56 -29.07
N THR A 390 8.70 25.09 -29.85
CA THR A 390 7.63 24.36 -30.51
C THR A 390 8.17 23.61 -31.72
N THR A 391 8.06 22.29 -31.72
CA THR A 391 8.10 21.48 -32.94
C THR A 391 6.84 20.63 -32.99
N ALA A 392 5.94 21.01 -33.89
CA ALA A 392 4.71 20.29 -34.17
C ALA A 392 5.03 19.00 -34.92
N THR A 393 4.57 17.87 -34.40
CA THR A 393 4.43 16.62 -35.14
C THR A 393 2.95 16.36 -35.38
N SER A 394 2.58 16.26 -36.64
CA SER A 394 1.20 15.97 -37.05
C SER A 394 0.86 14.52 -36.72
N THR A 395 -0.11 14.32 -35.84
CA THR A 395 -0.81 13.04 -35.68
C THR A 395 -2.13 13.10 -36.44
N THR A 396 -2.29 12.21 -37.41
CA THR A 396 -3.54 11.91 -38.09
C THR A 396 -4.53 11.33 -37.08
N VAL A 397 -5.59 12.09 -36.79
CA VAL A 397 -6.73 11.62 -36.00
C VAL A 397 -7.64 10.82 -36.93
N VAL A 398 -7.79 9.53 -36.68
CA VAL A 398 -8.87 8.72 -37.28
C VAL A 398 -10.09 8.87 -36.38
N GLU A 399 -11.06 9.70 -36.81
CA GLU A 399 -12.40 9.74 -36.22
C GLU A 399 -13.10 8.38 -36.43
N VAL A 400 -13.36 7.65 -35.34
CA VAL A 400 -14.35 6.58 -35.36
C VAL A 400 -15.67 7.16 -34.84
N ARG A 401 -16.56 7.52 -35.76
CA ARG A 401 -17.94 7.89 -35.43
C ARG A 401 -18.73 6.65 -35.03
N ALA A 402 -19.00 6.48 -33.74
CA ALA A 402 -20.00 5.53 -33.28
C ALA A 402 -21.39 6.17 -33.44
N VAL A 403 -22.16 5.69 -34.41
CA VAL A 403 -23.57 6.04 -34.59
C VAL A 403 -24.39 5.27 -33.55
N ALA A 404 -24.89 5.98 -32.53
CA ALA A 404 -25.85 5.43 -31.59
C ALA A 404 -27.26 5.51 -32.17
N TRP A 405 -27.88 4.37 -32.47
CA TRP A 405 -29.32 4.29 -32.70
C TRP A 405 -30.01 4.22 -31.34
N ALA A 406 -30.70 5.30 -30.96
CA ALA A 406 -31.65 5.30 -29.87
C ALA A 406 -32.97 4.69 -30.37
N VAL A 407 -33.40 3.58 -29.78
CA VAL A 407 -34.78 3.11 -29.89
C VAL A 407 -35.44 3.33 -28.54
N TRP A 408 -36.33 4.32 -28.49
CA TRP A 408 -37.32 4.46 -27.42
C TRP A 408 -38.50 3.53 -27.72
N GLY A 409 -38.82 2.66 -26.77
CA GLY A 409 -40.03 1.83 -26.77
C GLY A 409 -40.35 1.43 -25.34
N GLY A 410 -41.36 2.09 -24.76
CA GLY A 410 -41.71 1.97 -23.36
C GLY A 410 -42.52 0.72 -22.98
N ALA A 411 -42.59 0.56 -21.65
CA ALA A 411 -43.57 -0.17 -20.86
C ALA A 411 -43.67 -1.71 -21.02
N ALA A 412 -42.93 -2.43 -20.17
CA ALA A 412 -43.49 -3.34 -19.15
C ALA A 412 -42.39 -4.23 -18.52
N GLY A 413 -42.26 -4.18 -17.19
CA GLY A 413 -41.90 -5.34 -16.36
C GLY A 413 -40.45 -5.83 -16.31
N GLY A 414 -39.78 -5.55 -15.19
CA GLY A 414 -39.00 -6.50 -14.38
C GLY A 414 -38.00 -7.48 -15.03
N ALA A 415 -36.74 -7.36 -14.57
CA ALA A 415 -35.66 -8.36 -14.62
C ALA A 415 -34.92 -8.55 -15.96
N LEU A 416 -33.95 -7.66 -16.27
CA LEU A 416 -32.88 -7.91 -17.25
C LEU A 416 -31.69 -6.93 -17.08
N ALA A 417 -31.11 -6.88 -15.88
CA ALA A 417 -29.91 -6.06 -15.58
C ALA A 417 -28.74 -6.88 -14.97
N ALA A 418 -28.62 -8.16 -15.32
CA ALA A 418 -27.54 -9.03 -14.86
C ALA A 418 -27.05 -9.95 -15.97
N ALA A 419 -26.44 -9.39 -17.02
CA ALA A 419 -25.70 -10.14 -18.05
C ALA A 419 -24.71 -9.24 -18.83
N ALA A 420 -24.00 -8.36 -18.14
CA ALA A 420 -22.91 -7.54 -18.72
C ALA A 420 -21.58 -7.73 -17.95
N LEU A 421 -21.36 -8.93 -17.42
CA LEU A 421 -20.08 -9.36 -16.89
C LEU A 421 -19.80 -10.75 -17.47
N LEU A 422 -18.62 -10.95 -18.06
CA LEU A 422 -18.14 -12.12 -18.81
C LEU A 422 -18.49 -12.15 -20.30
N LEU A 423 -17.78 -11.34 -21.11
CA LEU A 423 -17.30 -11.75 -22.45
C LEU A 423 -16.35 -10.70 -23.05
N VAL A 424 -15.33 -10.31 -22.27
CA VAL A 424 -14.11 -9.69 -22.83
C VAL A 424 -12.95 -10.48 -22.29
N LEU A 425 -12.58 -11.54 -22.99
CA LEU A 425 -11.19 -11.99 -23.20
C LEU A 425 -11.19 -13.13 -24.24
N CYS A 426 -10.39 -12.92 -25.29
CA CYS A 426 -9.83 -13.89 -26.22
C CYS A 426 -10.75 -14.57 -27.26
N ARG A 427 -11.11 -13.81 -28.30
CA ARG A 427 -11.11 -14.35 -29.68
C ARG A 427 -9.65 -14.63 -30.08
N ALA A 428 -9.15 -15.82 -29.75
CA ALA A 428 -8.08 -16.43 -30.52
C ALA A 428 -8.74 -17.13 -31.72
N ARG A 429 -8.71 -16.49 -32.90
CA ARG A 429 -8.98 -17.19 -34.15
C ARG A 429 -7.66 -17.29 -34.90
N ALA A 430 -7.08 -18.48 -34.85
CA ALA A 430 -6.05 -18.91 -35.76
C ALA A 430 -6.59 -18.84 -37.20
N SER A 431 -5.93 -18.06 -38.04
CA SER A 431 -5.82 -18.34 -39.47
C SER A 431 -4.40 -17.98 -39.88
N GLY A 432 -3.58 -19.02 -40.05
CA GLY A 432 -2.20 -18.87 -40.49
C GLY A 432 -2.11 -18.47 -41.95
N LYS A 433 -1.12 -17.63 -42.23
CA LYS A 433 -0.13 -17.68 -43.33
C LYS A 433 0.38 -16.26 -43.56
N ASP A 434 1.46 -15.93 -42.88
CA ASP A 434 2.72 -15.53 -43.50
C ASP A 434 3.62 -14.95 -42.41
N GLY A 435 4.82 -15.53 -42.32
CA GLY A 435 5.80 -15.19 -41.29
C GLY A 435 6.28 -13.76 -41.41
N ARG A 436 6.25 -13.06 -40.28
CA ARG A 436 7.21 -12.05 -39.81
C ARG A 436 6.74 -11.57 -38.44
N GLU A 437 7.47 -11.95 -37.39
CA GLU A 437 7.37 -11.29 -36.09
C GLU A 437 7.87 -9.85 -36.20
N PRO A 438 7.29 -8.90 -35.44
CA PRO A 438 8.02 -7.76 -34.95
C PRO A 438 8.30 -7.93 -33.44
N LEU A 439 9.58 -7.77 -33.11
CA LEU A 439 10.09 -7.51 -31.76
C LEU A 439 9.31 -6.34 -31.10
N LEU A 440 9.05 -6.47 -29.80
CA LEU A 440 8.64 -5.35 -28.94
C LEU A 440 9.74 -5.12 -27.89
N GLN A 441 10.42 -3.98 -28.05
CA GLN A 441 11.20 -3.28 -27.01
C GLN A 441 10.25 -2.61 -26.01
#